data_AF-A0A938TQW9-F1
#
_entry.id   AF-A0A938TQW9-F1
#
_cell.length_a   1.000
_cell.length_b   1.000
_cell.length_c   1.000
_cell.angle_alpha   90.00
_cell.angle_beta   90.00
_cell.angle_gamma   90.00
#
_symmetry.space_group_name_H-M   'P 1'
#
loop_
_entity.id
_entity.type
_entity.pdbx_description
1 polymer ?
#
loop_
_entity_poly.entity_id
_entity_poly.type
_entity_poly.pdbx_seq_one_letter_code
_entity_poly.pdbx_strand_id
1 'polypeptide(L)'
;MPQRPPAVVGRQLYTPEERDRRDRSRWTVVQGVLAPLQLLAFLVSLWLVLQFLRTGEGAEAATVSVIVKTAFLYAIMVTGAIWEKEVFGVWLFAKPFFWEDVVSMAVIALHSAYLYAFLTDALNLRNQMLLALVAYAAYVLNAAQFFYKLMLARRESGAEDTRRWVTST
;
A
#
# COMPACT_ATOMS: atom_id res chain seq x y z
N MET A 1 -40.77 3.95 -20.37
CA MET A 1 -39.80 5.04 -20.15
C MET A 1 -38.41 4.45 -20.13
N PRO A 2 -37.42 4.99 -20.87
CA PRO A 2 -36.05 4.50 -20.78
C PRO A 2 -35.50 4.83 -19.39
N GLN A 3 -35.00 3.81 -18.68
CA GLN A 3 -34.39 4.01 -17.37
C GLN A 3 -33.13 4.85 -17.51
N ARG A 4 -33.09 5.97 -16.80
CA ARG A 4 -31.94 6.86 -16.73
C ARG A 4 -30.77 6.06 -16.14
N PRO A 5 -29.58 6.02 -16.78
CA PRO A 5 -28.43 5.37 -16.15
C PRO A 5 -28.19 6.03 -14.78
N PRO A 6 -27.91 5.24 -13.73
CA PRO A 6 -27.69 5.80 -12.41
C PRO A 6 -26.58 6.84 -12.51
N ALA A 7 -26.88 8.05 -12.03
CA ALA A 7 -25.91 9.12 -11.95
C ALA A 7 -24.70 8.59 -11.20
N VAL A 8 -23.50 8.77 -11.76
CA VAL A 8 -22.24 8.48 -11.07
C VAL A 8 -22.11 9.53 -9.95
N VAL A 9 -22.79 9.27 -8.84
CA VAL A 9 -22.57 9.93 -7.55
C VAL A 9 -21.09 9.69 -7.20
N GLY A 10 -20.41 10.72 -6.69
CA GLY A 10 -18.97 10.77 -6.41
C GLY A 10 -18.36 9.39 -6.16
N ARG A 11 -17.40 9.01 -7.02
CA ARG A 11 -16.88 7.67 -7.28
C ARG A 11 -16.85 6.80 -6.01
N GLN A 12 -17.98 6.13 -5.72
CA GLN A 12 -18.07 5.22 -4.59
C GLN A 12 -16.99 4.14 -4.76
N LEU A 13 -16.19 3.94 -3.72
CA LEU A 13 -15.08 2.97 -3.72
C LEU A 13 -15.54 1.53 -3.99
N TYR A 14 -16.80 1.23 -3.65
CA TYR A 14 -17.40 -0.10 -3.78
C TYR A 14 -18.87 0.03 -4.17
N THR A 15 -19.36 -0.83 -5.06
CA THR A 15 -20.80 -1.13 -5.18
C THR A 15 -21.31 -1.81 -3.90
N PRO A 16 -22.64 -1.90 -3.68
CA PRO A 16 -23.19 -2.65 -2.55
C PRO A 16 -22.70 -4.11 -2.48
N GLU A 17 -22.62 -4.78 -3.64
CA GLU A 17 -22.18 -6.16 -3.74
C GLU A 17 -20.66 -6.30 -3.49
N GLU A 18 -19.85 -5.34 -3.97
CA GLU A 18 -18.42 -5.29 -3.68
C GLU A 18 -18.15 -5.07 -2.19
N ARG A 19 -18.97 -4.23 -1.54
CA ARG A 19 -18.88 -3.97 -0.10
C ARG A 19 -19.21 -5.22 0.71
N ASP A 20 -20.25 -5.96 0.34
CA ASP A 20 -20.58 -7.23 0.99
C ASP A 20 -19.45 -8.27 0.83
N ARG A 21 -18.88 -8.39 -0.38
CA ARG A 21 -17.71 -9.26 -0.61
C ARG A 21 -16.52 -8.86 0.26
N ARG A 22 -16.21 -7.57 0.35
CA ARG A 22 -15.13 -7.05 1.20
C ARG A 22 -15.35 -7.38 2.67
N ASP A 23 -16.57 -7.14 3.17
CA ASP A 23 -16.89 -7.28 4.60
C ASP A 23 -16.83 -8.75 5.04
N ARG A 24 -17.07 -9.69 4.12
CA ARG A 24 -16.91 -11.13 4.36
C ARG A 24 -15.49 -11.66 4.12
N SER A 25 -14.64 -10.93 3.41
CA SER A 25 -13.29 -11.39 3.07
C SER A 25 -12.35 -11.36 4.27
N ARG A 26 -11.76 -12.51 4.60
CA ARG A 26 -10.75 -12.63 5.67
C ARG A 26 -9.49 -11.84 5.35
N TRP A 27 -9.22 -11.58 4.07
CA TRP A 27 -8.05 -10.81 3.66
C TRP A 27 -8.15 -9.34 4.04
N THR A 28 -9.36 -8.80 4.25
CA THR A 28 -9.54 -7.46 4.82
C THR A 28 -8.87 -7.34 6.19
N VAL A 29 -9.00 -8.38 7.03
CA VAL A 29 -8.34 -8.44 8.35
C VAL A 29 -6.82 -8.60 8.19
N VAL A 30 -6.38 -9.50 7.30
CA VAL A 30 -4.95 -9.71 7.03
C VAL A 30 -4.28 -8.40 6.58
N GLN A 31 -4.90 -7.67 5.66
CA GLN A 31 -4.43 -6.36 5.21
C GLN A 31 -4.41 -5.33 6.35
N GLY A 32 -5.45 -5.33 7.19
CA GLY A 32 -5.53 -4.48 8.40
C GLY A 32 -4.40 -4.73 9.41
N VAL A 33 -3.81 -5.93 9.44
CA VAL A 33 -2.66 -6.28 10.27
C VAL A 33 -1.33 -6.03 9.54
N LEU A 34 -1.24 -6.43 8.27
CA LEU A 34 -0.01 -6.28 7.48
C LEU A 34 0.34 -4.82 7.22
N ALA A 35 -0.63 -3.93 7.01
CA ALA A 35 -0.33 -2.52 6.75
C ALA A 35 0.39 -1.82 7.94
N PRO A 36 -0.07 -1.94 9.20
CA PRO A 36 0.67 -1.44 10.36
C PRO A 36 2.06 -2.08 10.53
N LEU A 37 2.17 -3.40 10.35
CA LEU A 37 3.45 -4.09 10.46
C LEU A 37 4.43 -3.64 9.38
N GLN A 38 3.94 -3.39 8.17
CA GLN A 38 4.73 -2.87 7.06
C GLN A 38 5.25 -1.46 7.36
N LEU A 39 4.41 -0.60 7.96
CA LEU A 39 4.83 0.73 8.42
C LEU A 39 5.91 0.63 9.50
N LEU A 40 5.75 -0.26 10.48
CA LEU A 40 6.76 -0.47 11.52
C LEU A 40 8.08 -0.98 10.95
N ALA A 41 8.03 -1.99 10.08
CA ALA A 41 9.21 -2.52 9.39
C ALA A 41 9.92 -1.43 8.59
N PHE A 42 9.16 -0.58 7.89
CA PHE A 42 9.70 0.59 7.20
C PHE A 42 10.41 1.56 8.16
N LEU A 43 9.80 1.95 9.28
CA LEU A 43 10.40 2.93 10.20
C LEU A 43 11.69 2.40 10.85
N VAL A 44 11.69 1.14 11.29
CA VAL A 44 12.87 0.48 11.86
C VAL A 44 13.98 0.40 10.81
N SER A 45 13.63 -0.03 9.60
CA SER A 45 14.61 -0.18 8.53
C SER A 45 15.18 1.16 8.07
N LEU A 46 14.35 2.20 7.96
CA LEU A 46 14.80 3.56 7.66
C LEU A 46 15.80 4.06 8.70
N TRP A 47 15.51 3.88 9.99
CA TRP A 47 16.41 4.29 11.06
C TRP A 47 17.76 3.57 10.96
N LEU A 48 17.77 2.25 10.78
CA LEU A 48 19.00 1.45 10.64
C LEU A 48 19.81 1.84 9.40
N VAL A 49 19.16 2.03 8.25
CA VAL A 49 19.82 2.45 7.01
C VAL A 49 20.46 3.84 7.18
N LEU A 50 19.74 4.80 7.78
CA LEU A 50 20.27 6.13 8.03
C LEU A 50 21.41 6.13 9.07
N GLN A 51 21.31 5.27 10.08
CA GLN A 51 22.38 5.12 11.07
C GLN A 51 23.65 4.60 10.41
N PHE A 52 23.55 3.52 9.63
CA PHE A 52 24.69 2.97 8.89
C PHE A 52 25.30 4.00 7.93
N LEU A 53 24.49 4.73 7.17
CA LEU A 53 25.00 5.74 6.23
C LEU A 53 25.71 6.92 6.93
N ARG A 54 25.39 7.19 8.20
CA ARG A 54 26.03 8.26 8.99
C ARG A 54 27.29 7.80 9.70
N THR A 55 27.29 6.61 10.30
CA THR A 55 28.39 6.16 11.18
C THR A 55 29.27 5.09 10.56
N GLY A 56 28.79 4.39 9.53
CA GLY A 56 29.43 3.20 8.97
C GLY A 56 29.21 1.92 9.78
N GLU A 57 28.51 1.99 10.92
CA GLU A 57 28.25 0.85 11.81
C GLU A 57 26.86 0.23 11.56
N GLY A 58 26.68 -1.04 11.94
CA GLY A 58 25.36 -1.70 11.85
C GLY A 58 24.96 -2.14 10.43
N ALA A 59 25.94 -2.33 9.54
CA ALA A 59 25.76 -2.80 8.17
C ALA A 59 24.82 -4.02 8.06
N GLU A 60 25.06 -5.05 8.88
CA GLU A 60 24.27 -6.28 8.87
C GLU A 60 22.82 -6.01 9.28
N ALA A 61 22.60 -5.26 10.36
CA ALA A 61 21.27 -4.90 10.82
C ALA A 61 20.51 -4.07 9.77
N ALA A 62 21.17 -3.12 9.11
CA ALA A 62 20.59 -2.35 8.01
C ALA A 62 20.18 -3.28 6.86
N THR A 63 21.07 -4.14 6.39
CA THR A 63 20.78 -5.11 5.31
C THR A 63 19.62 -6.04 5.66
N VAL A 64 19.67 -6.69 6.83
CA VAL A 64 18.62 -7.59 7.31
C VAL A 64 17.28 -6.86 7.39
N SER A 65 17.27 -5.62 7.89
CA SER A 65 16.03 -4.83 7.98
C SER A 65 15.40 -4.55 6.62
N VAL A 66 16.22 -4.26 5.58
CA VAL A 66 15.73 -4.03 4.22
C VAL A 66 15.14 -5.32 3.64
N ILE A 67 15.78 -6.47 3.88
CA ILE A 67 15.29 -7.78 3.44
C ILE A 67 13.97 -8.12 4.12
N VAL A 68 13.87 -7.96 5.45
CA VAL A 68 12.64 -8.18 6.21
C VAL A 68 11.50 -7.30 5.72
N LYS A 69 11.76 -5.99 5.53
CA LYS A 69 10.78 -5.07 4.94
C LYS A 69 10.35 -5.50 3.55
N THR A 70 11.29 -5.98 2.72
CA THR A 70 10.98 -6.50 1.39
C THR A 70 10.06 -7.73 1.46
N ALA A 71 10.29 -8.63 2.41
CA ALA A 71 9.43 -9.79 2.61
C ALA A 71 7.99 -9.38 2.99
N PHE A 72 7.83 -8.41 3.90
CA PHE A 72 6.51 -7.84 4.21
C PHE A 72 5.87 -7.17 2.99
N LEU A 73 6.65 -6.49 2.15
CA LEU A 73 6.17 -5.88 0.90
C LEU A 73 5.60 -6.92 -0.07
N TYR A 74 6.29 -8.05 -0.25
CA TYR A 74 5.75 -9.13 -1.09
C TYR A 74 4.52 -9.77 -0.44
N ALA A 75 4.52 -9.99 0.87
CA ALA A 75 3.38 -10.56 1.57
C ALA A 75 2.12 -9.68 1.44
N ILE A 76 2.23 -8.37 1.67
CA ILE A 76 1.08 -7.46 1.56
C ILE A 76 0.59 -7.32 0.12
N MET A 77 1.50 -7.38 -0.86
CA MET A 77 1.12 -7.37 -2.28
C MET A 77 0.38 -8.64 -2.69
N VAL A 78 0.93 -9.81 -2.38
CA VAL A 78 0.31 -11.10 -2.76
C VAL A 78 -1.06 -11.23 -2.10
N THR A 79 -1.16 -10.94 -0.81
CA THR A 79 -2.44 -10.99 -0.10
C THR A 79 -3.42 -9.89 -0.55
N GLY A 80 -2.91 -8.73 -0.95
CA GLY A 80 -3.70 -7.65 -1.56
C GLY A 80 -4.27 -8.06 -2.91
N ALA A 81 -3.48 -8.73 -3.75
CA ALA A 81 -3.92 -9.23 -5.04
C ALA A 81 -5.01 -10.30 -4.92
N ILE A 82 -4.89 -11.19 -3.93
CA ILE A 82 -5.94 -12.17 -3.60
C ILE A 82 -7.22 -11.46 -3.15
N TRP A 83 -7.09 -10.46 -2.26
CA TRP A 83 -8.22 -9.65 -1.81
C TRP A 83 -8.93 -8.94 -2.97
N GLU A 84 -8.18 -8.32 -3.89
CA GLU A 84 -8.77 -7.69 -5.08
C GLU A 84 -9.49 -8.70 -5.97
N LYS A 85 -8.93 -9.92 -6.09
CA LYS A 85 -9.56 -10.99 -6.88
C LYS A 85 -10.91 -11.38 -6.30
N GLU A 86 -11.03 -11.48 -4.98
CA GLU A 86 -12.28 -11.80 -4.30
C GLU A 86 -13.31 -10.66 -4.36
N VAL A 87 -12.86 -9.41 -4.26
CA VAL A 87 -13.77 -8.24 -4.21
C VAL A 87 -14.16 -7.75 -5.59
N PHE A 88 -13.22 -7.64 -6.54
CA PHE A 88 -13.42 -7.01 -7.86
C PHE A 88 -13.34 -7.99 -9.02
N GLY A 89 -12.93 -9.24 -8.79
CA GLY A 89 -12.79 -10.26 -9.84
C GLY A 89 -11.50 -10.15 -10.66
N VAL A 90 -10.60 -9.23 -10.34
CA VAL A 90 -9.28 -9.02 -10.98
C VAL A 90 -8.15 -9.13 -9.98
N TRP A 91 -6.96 -9.56 -10.40
CA TRP A 91 -5.85 -9.81 -9.47
C TRP A 91 -5.16 -8.54 -8.97
N LEU A 92 -5.06 -7.51 -9.81
CA LEU A 92 -4.51 -6.20 -9.48
C LEU A 92 -5.17 -5.19 -10.42
N PHE A 93 -5.01 -3.91 -10.12
CA PHE A 93 -5.45 -2.79 -10.93
C PHE A 93 -6.97 -2.65 -11.00
N ALA A 94 -7.67 -3.03 -9.92
CA ALA A 94 -9.08 -2.68 -9.79
C ALA A 94 -9.25 -1.16 -10.00
N LYS A 95 -10.30 -0.75 -10.72
CA LYS A 95 -10.52 0.66 -11.10
C LYS A 95 -10.46 1.67 -9.94
N PRO A 96 -10.82 1.32 -8.68
CA PRO A 96 -10.63 2.20 -7.53
C PRO A 96 -9.19 2.24 -6.97
N PHE A 97 -8.33 1.27 -7.29
CA PHE A 97 -6.97 1.06 -6.74
C PHE A 97 -5.84 1.12 -7.78
N PHE A 98 -6.20 1.30 -9.05
CA PHE A 98 -5.27 1.29 -10.19
C PHE A 98 -3.97 2.08 -9.95
N TRP A 99 -4.08 3.32 -9.46
CA TRP A 99 -2.90 4.17 -9.30
C TRP A 99 -2.05 3.75 -8.10
N GLU A 100 -2.66 3.27 -7.01
CA GLU A 100 -1.91 2.69 -5.89
C GLU A 100 -1.14 1.44 -6.34
N ASP A 101 -1.73 0.61 -7.20
CA ASP A 101 -1.06 -0.57 -7.72
C ASP A 101 0.11 -0.22 -8.63
N VAL A 102 -0.04 0.78 -9.50
CA VAL A 102 1.06 1.27 -10.36
C VAL A 102 2.25 1.72 -9.51
N VAL A 103 2.00 2.51 -8.46
CA VAL A 103 3.08 2.97 -7.56
C VAL A 103 3.64 1.80 -6.77
N SER A 104 2.79 0.89 -6.28
CA SER A 104 3.23 -0.30 -5.55
C SER A 104 4.09 -1.23 -6.41
N MET A 105 3.82 -1.34 -7.72
CA MET A 105 4.70 -2.05 -8.66
C MET A 105 6.08 -1.40 -8.77
N ALA A 106 6.15 -0.06 -8.79
CA ALA A 106 7.43 0.64 -8.77
C ALA A 106 8.18 0.40 -7.45
N VAL A 107 7.49 0.42 -6.31
CA VAL A 107 8.08 0.11 -5.00
C VAL A 107 8.62 -1.33 -4.98
N ILE A 108 7.84 -2.29 -5.49
CA ILE A 108 8.28 -3.69 -5.62
C ILE A 108 9.50 -3.82 -6.52
N ALA A 109 9.50 -3.17 -7.68
CA ALA A 109 10.62 -3.22 -8.62
C ALA A 109 11.92 -2.71 -7.97
N LEU A 110 11.85 -1.60 -7.21
CA LEU A 110 13.01 -1.05 -6.50
C LEU A 110 13.52 -1.98 -5.40
N HIS A 111 12.62 -2.64 -4.67
CA HIS A 111 12.98 -3.64 -3.66
C HIS A 111 13.56 -4.91 -4.27
N SER A 112 13.01 -5.37 -5.40
CA SER A 112 13.57 -6.49 -6.16
C SER A 112 14.96 -6.15 -6.71
N ALA A 113 15.17 -4.91 -7.17
CA ALA A 113 16.48 -4.44 -7.61
C ALA A 113 17.49 -4.40 -6.45
N TYR A 114 17.07 -4.01 -5.25
CA TYR A 114 17.90 -4.10 -4.04
C TYR A 114 18.31 -5.55 -3.76
N LEU A 115 17.36 -6.50 -3.75
CA LEU A 115 17.66 -7.92 -3.52
C LEU A 115 18.60 -8.48 -4.61
N TYR A 116 18.38 -8.11 -5.86
CA TYR A 116 19.28 -8.48 -6.96
C TYR A 116 20.70 -7.97 -6.70
N ALA A 117 20.85 -6.69 -6.35
CA ALA A 117 22.16 -6.10 -6.07
C ALA A 117 22.85 -6.77 -4.86
N PHE A 118 22.09 -7.13 -3.83
CA PHE A 118 22.58 -7.87 -2.67
C PHE A 118 23.06 -9.28 -3.04
N LEU A 119 22.28 -10.03 -3.83
CA LEU A 119 22.59 -11.42 -4.20
C LEU A 119 23.73 -11.55 -5.20
N THR A 120 23.93 -10.54 -6.05
CA THR A 120 24.92 -10.56 -7.13
C THR A 120 26.17 -9.73 -6.83
N ASP A 121 26.18 -9.04 -5.69
CA ASP A 121 27.19 -8.04 -5.34
C ASP A 121 27.36 -6.95 -6.43
N ALA A 122 26.30 -6.69 -7.21
CA ALA A 122 26.35 -5.74 -8.32
C ALA A 122 26.53 -4.28 -7.88
N LEU A 123 26.25 -3.98 -6.61
CA LEU A 123 26.46 -2.67 -6.00
C LEU A 123 27.18 -2.85 -4.67
N ASN A 124 28.12 -1.94 -4.36
CA ASN A 124 28.67 -1.87 -3.01
C ASN A 124 27.58 -1.54 -1.98
N LEU A 125 27.85 -1.86 -0.71
CA LEU A 125 26.89 -1.72 0.37
C LEU A 125 26.29 -0.31 0.49
N ARG A 126 27.09 0.75 0.33
CA ARG A 126 26.59 2.13 0.38
C ARG A 126 25.55 2.39 -0.72
N ASN A 127 25.81 1.92 -1.94
CA ASN A 127 24.89 2.09 -3.06
C ASN A 127 23.63 1.23 -2.92
N GLN A 128 23.73 0.04 -2.32
CA GLN A 128 22.54 -0.74 -1.94
C GLN A 128 21.66 0.04 -0.95
N MET A 129 22.26 0.68 0.06
CA MET A 129 21.52 1.49 1.04
C MET A 129 20.86 2.73 0.41
N LEU A 130 21.54 3.39 -0.53
CA LEU A 130 20.94 4.49 -1.29
C LEU A 130 19.76 4.01 -2.16
N LEU A 131 19.87 2.84 -2.79
CA LEU A 131 18.76 2.23 -3.52
C LEU A 131 17.57 1.92 -2.60
N ALA A 132 17.82 1.42 -1.38
CA ALA A 132 16.78 1.22 -0.38
C ALA A 132 16.08 2.55 -0.01
N LEU A 133 16.83 3.66 0.15
CA LEU A 133 16.23 4.98 0.40
C LEU A 133 15.37 5.48 -0.77
N VAL A 134 15.75 5.22 -2.02
CA VAL A 134 14.90 5.52 -3.19
C VAL A 134 13.61 4.70 -3.15
N ALA A 135 13.69 3.41 -2.83
CA ALA A 135 12.53 2.55 -2.64
C ALA A 135 11.61 3.03 -1.51
N TYR A 136 12.20 3.55 -0.43
CA TYR A 136 11.49 4.14 0.70
C TYR A 136 10.78 5.43 0.35
N ALA A 137 11.41 6.30 -0.44
CA ALA A 137 10.75 7.51 -0.94
C ALA A 137 9.51 7.15 -1.78
N ALA A 138 9.64 6.17 -2.68
CA ALA A 138 8.50 5.67 -3.45
C ALA A 138 7.40 5.07 -2.55
N TYR A 139 7.77 4.33 -1.50
CA TYR A 139 6.82 3.79 -0.52
C TYR A 139 6.08 4.91 0.23
N VAL A 140 6.75 5.99 0.62
CA VAL A 140 6.11 7.14 1.30
C VAL A 140 5.08 7.81 0.38
N LEU A 141 5.37 7.95 -0.91
CA LEU A 141 4.40 8.46 -1.88
C LEU A 141 3.18 7.54 -1.97
N ASN A 142 3.40 6.22 -2.03
CA ASN A 142 2.32 5.23 -2.03
C ASN A 142 1.45 5.30 -0.76
N ALA A 143 2.09 5.38 0.41
CA ALA A 143 1.40 5.51 1.68
C ALA A 143 0.61 6.82 1.77
N ALA A 144 1.17 7.93 1.31
CA ALA A 144 0.49 9.22 1.27
C ALA A 144 -0.78 9.18 0.40
N GLN A 145 -0.75 8.52 -0.76
CA GLN A 145 -1.93 8.30 -1.60
C GLN A 145 -3.03 7.57 -0.82
N PHE A 146 -2.67 6.49 -0.12
CA PHE A 146 -3.60 5.72 0.70
C PHE A 146 -4.22 6.54 1.84
N PHE A 147 -3.40 7.29 2.60
CA PHE A 147 -3.90 8.16 3.67
C PHE A 147 -4.82 9.26 3.15
N TYR A 148 -4.48 9.88 2.01
CA TYR A 148 -5.31 10.89 1.38
C TYR A 148 -6.68 10.32 0.98
N LYS A 149 -6.71 9.11 0.40
CA LYS A 149 -7.96 8.39 0.08
C LYS A 149 -8.81 8.12 1.32
N LEU A 150 -8.20 7.69 2.44
CA LEU A 150 -8.91 7.49 3.71
C LEU A 150 -9.52 8.79 4.26
N MET A 151 -8.79 9.91 4.16
CA MET A 151 -9.28 11.22 4.59
C MET A 151 -10.48 11.67 3.77
N LEU A 152 -10.45 11.46 2.45
CA LEU A 152 -11.59 11.77 1.57
C LEU A 152 -12.81 10.92 1.92
N ALA A 153 -12.65 9.60 2.08
CA ALA A 153 -13.75 8.70 2.42
C ALA A 153 -14.43 9.06 3.76
N ARG A 154 -13.66 9.52 4.76
CA ARG A 154 -14.20 10.00 6.04
C ARG A 154 -15.03 11.27 5.88
N ARG A 155 -14.58 12.21 5.04
CA ARG A 155 -15.30 13.47 4.76
C ARG A 155 -16.63 13.20 4.04
N GLU A 156 -16.63 12.30 3.06
CA GLU A 156 -17.83 11.91 2.33
C GLU A 156 -18.87 11.25 3.24
N SER A 157 -18.43 10.36 4.14
CA SER A 157 -19.31 9.68 5.10
C SER A 157 -20.01 10.67 6.05
N GLY A 158 -19.29 11.67 6.56
CA GLY A 158 -19.88 12.71 7.42
C GLY A 158 -20.86 13.63 6.66
N ALA A 159 -20.59 13.90 5.38
CA ALA A 159 -21.47 14.70 4.53
C ALA A 159 -22.76 13.95 4.15
N GLU A 160 -22.69 12.63 3.93
CA GLU A 160 -23.87 11.79 3.70
C GLU A 160 -24.76 11.66 4.94
N ASP A 161 -24.18 11.49 6.12
CA ASP A 161 -24.91 11.38 7.38
C ASP A 161 -25.67 12.68 7.70
N THR A 162 -25.01 13.82 7.52
CA THR A 162 -25.63 15.16 7.63
C THR A 162 -26.79 15.33 6.64
N ARG A 163 -26.61 14.91 5.37
CA ARG A 163 -27.66 15.02 4.35
C ARG A 163 -28.88 14.17 4.70
N ARG A 164 -28.65 12.95 5.19
CA ARG A 164 -29.72 12.01 5.58
C ARG A 164 -30.56 12.56 6.71
N TRP A 165 -29.90 13.11 7.75
CA TRP A 165 -30.55 13.81 8.86
C TRP A 165 -31.45 14.96 8.39
N VAL A 166 -30.94 15.83 7.53
CA VAL A 166 -31.71 16.98 7.01
C VAL A 166 -32.92 16.53 6.18
N THR A 167 -32.81 15.45 5.40
CA THR A 167 -33.93 14.93 4.60
C THR A 167 -34.96 14.11 5.37
N SER A 168 -34.63 13.66 6.60
CA SER A 168 -35.54 12.93 7.48
C SER A 168 -36.27 13.81 8.50
N THR A 169 -36.03 15.13 8.48
CA THR A 169 -36.68 16.13 9.33
C THR A 169 -37.61 16.99 8.49
#